data_AF-A0A368GLB2-F1
#
_entry.id   AF-A0A368GLB2-F1
#
_cell.length_a   1.000
_cell.length_b   1.000
_cell.length_c   1.000
_cell.angle_alpha   90.00
_cell.angle_beta   90.00
_cell.angle_gamma   90.00
#
_symmetry.space_group_name_H-M   'P 1'
#
loop_
_entity.id
_entity.type
_entity.pdbx_description
1 polymer ?
#
loop_
_entity_poly.entity_id
_entity_poly.type
_entity_poly.pdbx_seq_one_letter_code
_entity_poly.pdbx_strand_id
1 'polypeptide(L)'
;MAVILPTHCAKEVWNKLSVFETALSIPRFARFCVLQTEDAFSTPKSYVEVSIKIRNQRILDWVMDTFLIDIDYPIDPEEDLMEIRFLGLASKRDQELCIKHFQSDGKTIIYHECMETAGNIIQSLCDYFVIDTLEAHAEFPDKFAEVEEICNELDSMYDVRDRLTTDLTEKQTLLMEVVVRAEDAIVIDDLDLVRKYYTRLRHLDRSVRQAFHLRANNHERFVQSLRKLHKIIEQAAKLRCGEPSRKIVSACREAIADDNKSILAKYLKFGA
;
A
#
# COMPACT_ATOMS: atom_id res chain seq x y z
N MET A 1 28.10 -19.51 6.23
CA MET A 1 29.56 -19.55 6.51
C MET A 1 29.92 -21.02 6.76
N ALA A 2 30.67 -21.67 5.87
CA ALA A 2 30.93 -23.11 5.96
C ALA A 2 32.07 -23.38 6.94
N VAL A 3 31.77 -24.02 8.08
CA VAL A 3 32.78 -24.51 9.02
C VAL A 3 33.10 -25.95 8.63
N ILE A 4 34.32 -26.17 8.16
CA ILE A 4 34.86 -27.50 7.84
C ILE A 4 35.59 -28.00 9.09
N LEU A 5 35.02 -28.99 9.79
CA LEU A 5 35.74 -29.76 10.80
C LEU A 5 36.40 -30.98 10.14
N PRO A 6 37.72 -31.22 10.34
CA PRO A 6 38.38 -32.35 9.72
C PRO A 6 38.19 -33.60 10.60
N THR A 7 37.33 -34.52 10.15
CA THR A 7 37.32 -35.88 10.71
C THR A 7 38.33 -36.74 9.96
N HIS A 8 39.26 -37.26 10.73
CA HIS A 8 40.30 -38.20 10.32
C HIS A 8 39.65 -39.54 9.94
N CYS A 9 39.42 -39.80 8.65
CA CYS A 9 39.41 -41.16 8.12
C CYS A 9 39.41 -41.23 6.59
N ALA A 10 40.39 -41.99 6.10
CA ALA A 10 40.38 -42.82 4.90
C ALA A 10 40.18 -42.16 3.51
N LYS A 11 41.17 -42.44 2.67
CA LYS A 11 41.13 -42.30 1.21
C LYS A 11 39.98 -43.13 0.62
N GLU A 12 39.45 -42.60 -0.49
CA GLU A 12 38.48 -43.15 -1.46
C GLU A 12 37.03 -42.66 -1.33
N VAL A 13 36.45 -42.40 -2.52
CA VAL A 13 35.08 -41.98 -2.83
C VAL A 13 34.79 -40.46 -2.81
N TRP A 14 35.43 -39.71 -3.71
CA TRP A 14 35.01 -38.35 -4.10
C TRP A 14 33.80 -38.33 -5.07
N ASN A 15 33.21 -39.49 -5.38
CA ASN A 15 32.10 -39.64 -6.33
C ASN A 15 30.74 -39.96 -5.67
N LYS A 16 30.61 -39.84 -4.34
CA LYS A 16 29.32 -39.98 -3.65
C LYS A 16 29.02 -38.69 -2.90
N LEU A 17 28.04 -37.94 -3.39
CA LEU A 17 27.45 -36.83 -2.67
C LEU A 17 26.44 -37.38 -1.66
N SER A 18 26.66 -37.11 -0.38
CA SER A 18 25.67 -37.36 0.67
C SER A 18 24.76 -36.14 0.76
N VAL A 19 23.48 -36.34 0.47
CA VAL A 19 22.47 -35.27 0.61
C VAL A 19 22.01 -35.26 2.06
N PHE A 20 22.22 -34.13 2.73
CA PHE A 20 21.66 -33.86 4.04
C PHE A 20 20.49 -32.89 3.87
N GLU A 21 19.31 -33.36 4.24
CA GLU A 21 18.11 -32.54 4.23
C GLU A 21 17.92 -31.90 5.60
N THR A 22 17.95 -30.56 5.64
CA THR A 22 17.67 -29.79 6.85
C THR A 22 16.57 -28.78 6.52
N ALA A 23 15.53 -28.74 7.34
CA ALA A 23 14.50 -27.71 7.27
C ALA A 23 14.85 -26.57 8.23
N LEU A 24 14.92 -25.35 7.70
CA LEU A 24 15.10 -24.12 8.47
C LEU A 24 13.88 -23.23 8.24
N SER A 25 13.26 -22.78 9.33
CA SER A 25 12.20 -21.78 9.28
C SER A 25 12.81 -20.39 9.28
N ILE A 26 12.34 -19.50 8.40
CA ILE A 26 12.78 -18.11 8.34
C ILE A 26 11.68 -17.25 9.00
N PRO A 27 12.00 -16.48 10.06
CA PRO A 27 11.02 -15.61 10.72
C PRO A 27 10.43 -14.56 9.77
N ARG A 28 9.19 -14.13 10.05
CA ARG A 28 8.42 -13.21 9.19
C ARG A 28 9.14 -11.89 8.92
N PHE A 29 9.90 -11.40 9.89
CA PHE A 29 10.60 -10.12 9.82
C PHE A 29 12.12 -10.26 9.72
N ALA A 30 12.62 -11.39 9.22
CA ALA A 30 14.04 -11.70 9.05
C ALA A 30 14.85 -10.68 8.21
N ARG A 31 14.18 -9.78 7.49
CA ARG A 31 14.83 -8.68 6.76
C ARG A 31 15.37 -7.56 7.66
N PHE A 32 14.97 -7.55 8.93
CA PHE A 32 15.40 -6.56 9.91
C PHE A 32 16.48 -7.14 10.79
N CYS A 33 17.61 -6.45 10.88
CA CYS A 33 18.67 -6.76 11.83
C CYS A 33 18.49 -5.90 13.07
N VAL A 34 18.55 -6.49 14.25
CA VAL A 34 18.57 -5.73 15.50
C VAL A 34 19.86 -4.89 15.56
N LEU A 35 19.74 -3.65 16.05
CA LEU A 35 20.86 -2.76 16.30
C LEU A 35 21.25 -2.81 17.77
N GLN A 36 22.54 -2.69 18.05
CA GLN A 36 23.02 -2.52 19.42
C GLN A 36 22.93 -1.05 19.82
N THR A 37 22.89 -0.77 21.12
CA THR A 37 22.62 0.56 21.69
C THR A 37 23.59 1.66 21.22
N GLU A 38 24.80 1.28 20.80
CA GLU A 38 25.86 2.20 20.33
C GLU A 38 25.79 2.54 18.83
N ASP A 39 24.94 1.85 18.07
CA ASP A 39 24.83 2.06 16.63
C ASP A 39 24.12 3.37 16.28
N ALA A 40 24.58 4.04 15.22
CA ALA A 40 23.94 5.25 14.73
C ALA A 40 22.51 4.94 14.26
N PHE A 41 21.52 5.59 14.90
CA PHE A 41 20.10 5.37 14.62
C PHE A 41 19.38 6.71 14.43
N SER A 42 18.70 6.87 13.30
CA SER A 42 17.79 7.98 13.06
C SER A 42 16.36 7.52 13.34
N THR A 43 15.69 8.12 14.31
CA THR A 43 14.28 7.81 14.57
C THR A 43 13.40 8.26 13.40
N PRO A 44 12.60 7.35 12.80
CA PRO A 44 11.60 7.71 11.80
C PRO A 44 10.65 8.80 12.31
N LYS A 45 10.19 9.65 11.40
CA LYS A 45 9.16 10.66 11.70
C LYS A 45 7.79 10.01 11.82
N SER A 46 7.56 8.98 11.02
CA SER A 46 6.28 8.26 10.98
C SER A 46 6.20 7.22 12.08
N TYR A 47 5.04 7.12 12.73
CA TYR A 47 4.81 6.17 13.82
C TYR A 47 3.35 5.73 13.93
N VAL A 48 3.17 4.62 14.64
CA VAL A 48 1.85 4.13 15.05
C VAL A 48 1.88 3.85 16.54
N GLU A 49 0.89 4.39 17.24
CA GLU A 49 0.68 4.23 18.66
C GLU A 49 -0.56 3.37 18.91
N VAL A 50 -0.41 2.36 19.75
CA VAL A 50 -1.48 1.44 20.17
C VAL A 50 -1.40 1.23 21.68
N SER A 51 -2.54 0.99 22.34
CA SER A 51 -2.59 0.68 23.76
C SER A 51 -2.86 -0.80 23.97
N ILE A 52 -1.88 -1.52 24.51
CA ILE A 52 -1.91 -2.95 24.75
C ILE A 52 -1.22 -3.25 26.10
N LYS A 53 -1.96 -3.84 27.04
CA LYS A 53 -1.46 -4.16 28.39
C LYS A 53 -0.76 -5.52 28.39
N ILE A 54 0.47 -5.58 27.91
CA ILE A 54 1.30 -6.79 27.86
C ILE A 54 2.61 -6.51 28.62
N ARG A 55 3.17 -7.53 29.28
CA ARG A 55 4.46 -7.41 29.98
C ARG A 55 5.62 -7.37 28.98
N ASN A 56 6.67 -6.61 29.29
CA ASN A 56 7.86 -6.50 28.43
C ASN A 56 8.42 -7.86 28.01
N GLN A 57 8.53 -8.81 28.93
CA GLN A 57 8.99 -10.17 28.62
C GLN A 57 8.17 -10.85 27.51
N ARG A 58 6.85 -10.71 27.52
CA ARG A 58 5.97 -11.34 26.52
C ARG A 58 6.14 -10.70 25.15
N ILE A 59 6.36 -9.39 25.10
CA ILE A 59 6.66 -8.68 23.86
C ILE A 59 8.02 -9.13 23.34
N LEU A 60 9.02 -9.25 24.22
CA LEU A 60 10.32 -9.80 23.86
C LEU A 60 10.21 -11.21 23.27
N ASP A 61 9.43 -12.10 23.89
CA ASP A 61 9.16 -13.46 23.35
C ASP A 61 8.59 -13.38 21.92
N TRP A 62 7.60 -12.52 21.69
CA TRP A 62 7.04 -12.29 20.35
C TRP A 62 8.08 -11.77 19.36
N VAL A 63 8.93 -10.82 19.78
CA VAL A 63 9.98 -10.29 18.91
C VAL A 63 11.00 -11.38 18.57
N MET A 64 11.42 -12.20 19.54
CA MET A 64 12.34 -13.31 19.33
C MET A 64 11.79 -14.37 18.36
N ASP A 65 10.47 -14.63 18.38
CA ASP A 65 9.83 -15.58 17.46
C ASP A 65 9.63 -15.02 16.04
N THR A 66 9.56 -13.69 15.90
CA THR A 66 9.19 -13.05 14.63
C THR A 66 10.32 -12.32 13.91
N PHE A 67 11.38 -11.93 14.63
CA PHE A 67 12.58 -11.27 14.13
C PHE A 67 13.83 -12.17 14.29
N LEU A 68 14.91 -11.80 13.61
CA LEU A 68 16.22 -12.41 13.85
C LEU A 68 16.96 -11.59 14.92
N ILE A 69 16.90 -12.06 16.15
CA ILE A 69 17.59 -11.47 17.31
C ILE A 69 18.55 -12.49 17.88
N ASP A 70 19.73 -12.04 18.30
CA ASP A 70 20.68 -12.86 19.06
C ASP A 70 20.20 -13.04 20.50
N ILE A 71 20.36 -14.26 21.02
CA ILE A 71 19.82 -14.72 22.32
C ILE A 71 20.28 -13.84 23.50
N ASP A 72 21.37 -13.08 23.33
CA ASP A 72 22.01 -12.27 24.37
C ASP A 72 21.57 -10.78 24.37
N TYR A 73 20.45 -10.41 23.74
CA TYR A 73 19.99 -9.01 23.71
C TYR A 73 19.60 -8.53 25.13
N PRO A 74 20.31 -7.54 25.71
CA PRO A 74 20.14 -7.15 27.11
C PRO A 74 18.93 -6.23 27.27
N ILE A 75 17.77 -6.81 27.62
CA ILE A 75 16.60 -6.06 28.10
C ILE A 75 16.36 -6.44 29.54
N ASP A 76 16.28 -5.44 30.42
CA ASP A 76 15.79 -5.65 31.78
C ASP A 76 14.25 -5.71 31.76
N PRO A 77 13.63 -6.85 32.09
CA PRO A 77 12.18 -6.98 32.12
C PRO A 77 11.50 -6.13 33.20
N GLU A 78 12.27 -5.63 34.19
CA GLU A 78 11.78 -4.78 35.28
C GLU A 78 11.74 -3.30 34.90
N GLU A 79 12.42 -2.88 33.83
CA GLU A 79 12.32 -1.52 33.32
C GLU A 79 10.93 -1.25 32.72
N ASP A 80 10.43 -0.03 32.92
CA ASP A 80 9.12 0.37 32.39
C ASP A 80 9.13 0.51 30.86
N LEU A 81 10.19 1.11 30.32
CA LEU A 81 10.38 1.35 28.90
C LEU A 81 11.23 0.25 28.27
N MET A 82 10.64 -0.53 27.38
CA MET A 82 11.37 -1.41 26.49
C MET A 82 11.55 -0.73 25.13
N GLU A 83 12.79 -0.57 24.67
CA GLU A 83 13.12 -0.05 23.34
C GLU A 83 13.96 -1.06 22.54
N ILE A 84 13.48 -1.41 21.35
CA ILE A 84 14.18 -2.30 20.42
C ILE A 84 14.30 -1.61 19.07
N ARG A 85 15.53 -1.49 18.56
CA ARG A 85 15.84 -0.81 17.31
C ARG A 85 16.32 -1.82 16.27
N PHE A 86 15.88 -1.64 15.04
CA PHE A 86 16.23 -2.47 13.92
C PHE A 86 16.62 -1.64 12.70
N LEU A 87 17.47 -2.23 11.85
CA LEU A 87 17.83 -1.72 10.54
C LEU A 87 17.39 -2.72 9.46
N GLY A 88 16.65 -2.25 8.47
CA GLY A 88 16.26 -3.05 7.31
C GLY A 88 17.45 -3.32 6.37
N LEU A 89 17.64 -4.59 6.00
CA LEU A 89 18.71 -5.05 5.10
C LEU A 89 18.38 -4.94 3.60
N ALA A 90 17.21 -4.42 3.25
CA ALA A 90 16.74 -4.37 1.86
C ALA A 90 17.47 -3.29 1.04
N SER A 91 17.54 -3.50 -0.28
CA SER A 91 18.33 -2.70 -1.25
C SER A 91 18.00 -1.20 -1.35
N LYS A 92 16.95 -0.72 -0.66
CA LYS A 92 16.65 0.71 -0.50
C LYS A 92 17.16 1.12 0.88
N ARG A 93 18.12 2.05 0.90
CA ARG A 93 18.77 2.56 2.12
C ARG A 93 17.73 2.99 3.18
N ASP A 94 18.09 2.77 4.44
CA ASP A 94 17.53 3.37 5.65
C ASP A 94 16.04 3.04 5.89
N GLN A 95 15.79 1.78 6.26
CA GLN A 95 14.52 1.34 6.84
C GLN A 95 14.70 1.11 8.33
N GLU A 96 14.86 2.20 9.08
CA GLU A 96 14.85 2.14 10.53
C GLU A 96 13.47 1.70 11.03
N LEU A 97 13.48 0.78 11.99
CA LEU A 97 12.31 0.36 12.73
C LEU A 97 12.65 0.47 14.22
N CYS A 98 11.80 1.13 14.99
CA CYS A 98 11.94 1.15 16.45
C CYS A 98 10.60 0.79 17.09
N ILE A 99 10.66 -0.12 18.06
CA ILE A 99 9.52 -0.55 18.86
C ILE A 99 9.78 -0.07 20.27
N LYS A 100 8.91 0.81 20.77
CA LYS A 100 8.91 1.27 22.17
C LYS A 100 7.66 0.76 22.86
N HIS A 101 7.81 0.19 24.05
CA HIS A 101 6.70 -0.23 24.88
C HIS A 101 6.85 0.32 26.30
N PHE A 102 5.78 0.90 26.83
CA PHE A 102 5.68 1.39 28.21
C PHE A 102 4.75 0.47 28.99
N GLN A 103 5.29 -0.29 29.95
CA GLN A 103 4.54 -1.29 30.70
C GLN A 103 3.50 -0.68 31.66
N SER A 104 3.79 0.50 32.23
CA SER A 104 2.95 1.27 33.14
C SER A 104 1.61 1.67 32.51
N ASP A 105 1.67 2.27 31.31
CA ASP A 105 0.51 2.77 30.57
C ASP A 105 -0.02 1.78 29.52
N GLY A 106 0.74 0.71 29.23
CA GLY A 106 0.47 -0.22 28.13
C GLY A 106 0.63 0.42 26.75
N LYS A 107 1.32 1.57 26.65
CA LYS A 107 1.48 2.30 25.40
C LYS A 107 2.60 1.67 24.57
N THR A 108 2.27 1.22 23.35
CA THR A 108 3.23 0.68 22.39
C THR A 108 3.32 1.61 21.19
N ILE A 109 4.52 2.04 20.83
CA ILE A 109 4.79 2.93 19.70
C ILE A 109 5.74 2.22 18.74
N ILE A 110 5.32 2.09 17.48
CA ILE A 110 6.10 1.50 16.39
C ILE A 110 6.48 2.62 15.43
N TYR A 111 7.76 2.95 15.37
CA TYR A 111 8.31 3.94 14.46
C TYR A 111 8.80 3.26 13.19
N HIS A 112 8.23 3.65 12.05
CA HIS A 112 8.66 3.18 10.74
C HIS A 112 8.03 4.00 9.61
N GLU A 113 8.78 4.31 8.56
CA GLU A 113 8.28 5.12 7.43
C GLU A 113 7.30 4.37 6.51
N CYS A 114 7.36 3.03 6.46
CA CYS A 114 6.47 2.25 5.60
C CYS A 114 5.20 1.80 6.34
N MET A 115 4.07 2.43 6.03
CA MET A 115 2.75 2.09 6.59
C MET A 115 2.39 0.60 6.44
N GLU A 116 2.70 -0.02 5.30
CA GLU A 116 2.43 -1.45 5.06
C GLU A 116 3.19 -2.36 6.02
N THR A 117 4.44 -2.01 6.30
CA THR A 117 5.28 -2.79 7.21
C THR A 117 4.82 -2.60 8.66
N ALA A 118 4.53 -1.36 9.06
CA ALA A 118 3.97 -1.08 10.39
C ALA A 118 2.66 -1.86 10.60
N GLY A 119 1.79 -1.90 9.59
CA GLY A 119 0.57 -2.71 9.62
C GLY A 119 0.84 -4.21 9.76
N ASN A 120 1.78 -4.76 8.99
CA ASN A 120 2.14 -6.17 9.12
C ASN A 120 2.69 -6.53 10.50
N ILE A 121 3.46 -5.64 11.12
CA ILE A 121 3.98 -5.81 12.49
C ILE A 121 2.81 -5.80 13.49
N ILE A 122 1.92 -4.81 13.40
CA ILE A 122 0.74 -4.73 14.29
C ILE A 122 -0.16 -5.96 14.13
N GLN A 123 -0.46 -6.38 12.90
CA GLN A 123 -1.26 -7.59 12.67
C GLN A 123 -0.57 -8.82 13.27
N SER A 124 0.74 -8.98 13.09
CA SER A 124 1.45 -10.11 13.69
C SER A 124 1.44 -10.10 15.22
N LEU A 125 1.41 -8.91 15.83
CA LEU A 125 1.28 -8.75 17.28
C LEU A 125 -0.13 -9.15 17.71
N CYS A 126 -1.17 -8.67 17.02
CA CYS A 126 -2.55 -9.08 17.27
C CYS A 126 -2.76 -10.59 17.12
N ASP A 127 -2.18 -11.20 16.07
CA ASP A 127 -2.26 -12.63 15.81
C ASP A 127 -1.58 -13.44 16.92
N TYR A 128 -0.39 -13.01 17.38
CA TYR A 128 0.39 -13.70 18.40
C TYR A 128 -0.29 -13.65 19.78
N PHE A 129 -0.84 -12.49 20.14
CA PHE A 129 -1.52 -12.30 21.44
C PHE A 129 -3.01 -12.57 21.42
N VAL A 130 -3.57 -12.96 20.27
CA VAL A 130 -5.00 -13.23 20.06
C VAL A 130 -5.85 -12.03 20.48
N ILE A 131 -5.51 -10.84 19.95
CA ILE A 131 -6.23 -9.59 20.21
C ILE A 131 -7.32 -9.43 19.15
N ASP A 132 -8.58 -9.50 19.56
CA ASP A 132 -9.73 -9.40 18.64
C ASP A 132 -9.97 -7.98 18.12
N THR A 133 -9.75 -6.96 18.96
CA THR A 133 -10.01 -5.56 18.62
C THR A 133 -8.85 -4.67 19.08
N LEU A 134 -8.34 -3.83 18.18
CA LEU A 134 -7.27 -2.88 18.48
C LEU A 134 -7.47 -1.58 17.71
N GLU A 135 -7.52 -0.48 18.44
CA GLU A 135 -7.47 0.87 17.90
C GLU A 135 -6.02 1.37 17.85
N ALA A 136 -5.76 2.24 16.88
CA ALA A 136 -4.42 2.80 16.66
C ALA A 136 -4.50 4.27 16.29
N HIS A 137 -3.53 5.02 16.79
CA HIS A 137 -3.22 6.37 16.36
C HIS A 137 -2.02 6.32 15.42
N ALA A 138 -2.18 6.81 14.20
CA ALA A 138 -1.17 6.70 13.15
C ALA A 138 -0.74 8.06 12.62
N GLU A 139 0.56 8.31 12.55
CA GLU A 139 1.13 9.52 11.97
C GLU A 139 2.07 9.17 10.81
N PHE A 140 1.65 9.46 9.58
CA PHE A 140 2.45 9.27 8.37
C PHE A 140 2.35 10.52 7.48
N PRO A 141 3.14 11.58 7.76
CA PRO A 141 2.99 12.88 7.10
C PRO A 141 3.04 12.79 5.57
N ASP A 142 4.01 12.06 5.03
CA ASP A 142 4.19 11.92 3.58
C ASP A 142 3.04 11.16 2.92
N LYS A 143 2.48 10.15 3.60
CA LYS A 143 1.33 9.40 3.09
C LYS A 143 0.03 10.19 3.18
N PHE A 144 -0.13 11.01 4.22
CA PHE A 144 -1.31 11.86 4.36
C PHE A 144 -1.27 13.00 3.34
N ALA A 145 -0.10 13.58 3.08
CA ALA A 145 0.08 14.55 2.00
C ALA A 145 -0.22 13.94 0.62
N GLU A 146 0.23 12.71 0.35
CA GLU A 146 -0.08 11.98 -0.90
C GLU A 146 -1.60 11.77 -1.06
N VAL A 147 -2.32 11.46 0.03
CA VAL A 147 -3.78 11.32 0.01
C VAL A 147 -4.47 12.65 -0.29
N GLU A 148 -4.04 13.75 0.34
CA GLU A 148 -4.58 15.08 0.09
C GLU A 148 -4.37 15.51 -1.37
N GLU A 149 -3.17 15.25 -1.92
CA GLU A 149 -2.86 15.51 -3.32
C GLU A 149 -3.79 14.72 -4.27
N ILE A 150 -3.93 13.40 -4.06
CA ILE A 150 -4.84 12.57 -4.84
C ILE A 150 -6.29 13.09 -4.73
N CYS A 151 -6.74 13.45 -3.54
CA CYS A 151 -8.08 13.97 -3.30
C CYS A 151 -8.36 15.28 -4.06
N ASN A 152 -7.37 16.19 -4.13
CA ASN A 152 -7.45 17.43 -4.88
C ASN A 152 -7.43 17.19 -6.40
N GLU A 153 -6.60 16.25 -6.86
CA GLU A 153 -6.56 15.88 -8.28
C GLU A 153 -7.87 15.24 -8.76
N LEU A 154 -8.55 14.46 -7.90
CA LEU A 154 -9.78 13.75 -8.26
C LEU A 154 -10.89 14.69 -8.75
N ASP A 155 -11.05 15.89 -8.19
CA ASP A 155 -12.06 16.86 -8.65
C ASP A 155 -11.82 17.29 -10.09
N SER A 156 -10.57 17.66 -10.38
CA SER A 156 -10.17 18.04 -11.73
C SER A 156 -10.36 16.87 -12.72
N MET A 157 -10.14 15.63 -12.27
CA MET A 157 -10.33 14.44 -13.09
C MET A 157 -11.81 14.17 -13.36
N TYR A 158 -12.70 14.40 -12.39
CA TYR A 158 -14.14 14.29 -12.60
C TYR A 158 -14.64 15.29 -13.65
N ASP A 159 -14.21 16.56 -13.54
CA ASP A 159 -14.55 17.60 -14.51
C ASP A 159 -14.07 17.27 -15.94
N VAL A 160 -12.82 16.82 -16.06
CA VAL A 160 -12.24 16.45 -17.36
C VAL A 160 -12.95 15.22 -17.94
N ARG A 161 -13.28 14.22 -17.11
CA ARG A 161 -14.04 13.05 -17.54
C ARG A 161 -15.39 13.43 -18.14
N ASP A 162 -16.11 14.34 -17.48
CA ASP A 162 -17.45 14.75 -17.92
C ASP A 162 -17.36 15.55 -19.23
N ARG A 163 -16.40 16.47 -19.34
CA ARG A 163 -16.14 17.21 -20.59
C ARG A 163 -15.79 16.29 -21.76
N LEU A 164 -14.89 15.32 -21.56
CA LEU A 164 -14.52 14.35 -22.60
C LEU A 164 -15.68 13.42 -22.97
N THR A 165 -16.57 13.12 -22.02
CA THR A 165 -17.77 12.33 -22.27
C THR A 165 -18.76 13.10 -23.14
N THR A 166 -18.99 14.38 -22.87
CA THR A 166 -19.83 15.25 -23.69
C THR A 166 -19.25 15.40 -25.10
N ASP A 167 -17.97 15.74 -25.23
CA ASP A 167 -17.29 15.89 -26.54
C ASP A 167 -17.35 14.62 -27.39
N LEU A 168 -17.16 13.45 -26.79
CA LEU A 168 -17.30 12.17 -27.49
C LEU A 168 -18.75 11.96 -27.97
N THR A 169 -19.73 12.27 -27.13
CA THR A 169 -21.16 12.09 -27.43
C THR A 169 -21.62 13.02 -28.56
N GLU A 170 -21.19 14.28 -28.54
CA GLU A 170 -21.45 15.24 -29.61
C GLU A 170 -20.86 14.78 -30.95
N LYS A 171 -19.61 14.33 -30.96
CA LYS A 171 -18.95 13.80 -32.16
C LYS A 171 -19.62 12.52 -32.68
N GLN A 172 -20.08 11.63 -31.79
CA GLN A 172 -20.83 10.43 -32.17
C GLN A 172 -22.18 10.78 -32.78
N THR A 173 -22.89 11.76 -32.21
CA THR A 173 -24.18 12.24 -32.75
C THR A 173 -24.00 12.82 -34.15
N LEU A 174 -22.98 13.65 -34.35
CA LEU A 174 -22.66 14.21 -35.66
C LEU A 174 -22.24 13.13 -36.68
N LEU A 175 -21.51 12.10 -36.24
CA LEU A 175 -21.16 10.97 -37.08
C LEU A 175 -22.42 10.25 -37.57
N MET A 176 -23.36 9.93 -36.66
CA MET A 176 -24.62 9.28 -37.00
C MET A 176 -25.46 10.12 -37.98
N GLU A 177 -25.55 11.43 -37.77
CA GLU A 177 -26.24 12.34 -38.69
C GLU A 177 -25.65 12.30 -40.10
N VAL A 178 -24.32 12.28 -40.22
CA VAL A 178 -23.63 12.21 -41.52
C VAL A 178 -23.82 10.85 -42.18
N VAL A 179 -23.88 9.76 -41.42
CA VAL A 179 -24.21 8.42 -41.95
C VAL A 179 -25.61 8.43 -42.56
N VAL A 180 -26.62 8.91 -41.83
CA VAL A 180 -28.00 8.98 -42.33
C VAL A 180 -28.08 9.79 -43.63
N ARG A 181 -27.43 10.96 -43.67
CA ARG A 181 -27.40 11.80 -44.89
C ARG A 181 -26.65 11.15 -46.06
N ALA A 182 -25.62 10.36 -45.77
CA ALA A 182 -24.91 9.61 -46.80
C ALA A 182 -25.80 8.54 -47.42
N GLU A 183 -26.58 7.83 -46.60
CA GLU A 183 -27.56 6.83 -47.07
C GLU A 183 -28.69 7.49 -47.87
N ASP A 184 -29.25 8.60 -47.41
CA ASP A 184 -30.27 9.36 -48.17
C ASP A 184 -29.75 9.77 -49.55
N ALA A 185 -28.49 10.19 -49.65
CA ALA A 185 -27.85 10.55 -50.91
C ALA A 185 -27.67 9.35 -51.87
N ILE A 186 -27.41 8.16 -51.33
CA ILE A 186 -27.35 6.91 -52.11
C ILE A 186 -28.74 6.59 -52.67
N VAL A 187 -29.80 6.72 -51.85
CA VAL A 187 -31.19 6.45 -52.28
C VAL A 187 -31.63 7.35 -53.44
N ILE A 188 -31.11 8.58 -53.51
CA ILE A 188 -31.42 9.57 -54.56
C ILE A 188 -30.44 9.48 -55.75
N ASP A 189 -29.47 8.55 -55.74
CA ASP A 189 -28.42 8.37 -56.76
C ASP A 189 -27.53 9.60 -57.03
N ASP A 190 -27.39 10.52 -56.05
CA ASP A 190 -26.51 11.69 -56.16
C ASP A 190 -25.07 11.36 -55.71
N LEU A 191 -24.26 10.84 -56.64
CA LEU A 191 -22.89 10.39 -56.39
C LEU A 191 -21.94 11.51 -55.92
N ASP A 192 -22.17 12.76 -56.31
CA ASP A 192 -21.34 13.89 -55.87
C ASP A 192 -21.58 14.20 -54.39
N LEU A 193 -22.84 14.12 -53.95
CA LEU A 193 -23.23 14.28 -52.55
C LEU A 193 -22.71 13.13 -51.69
N VAL A 194 -22.81 11.89 -52.18
CA VAL A 194 -22.24 10.70 -51.54
C VAL A 194 -20.74 10.89 -51.29
N ARG A 195 -19.97 11.29 -52.31
CA ARG A 195 -18.51 11.51 -52.16
C ARG A 195 -18.19 12.56 -51.10
N LYS A 196 -18.96 13.64 -51.03
CA LYS A 196 -18.80 14.69 -50.00
C LYS A 196 -19.09 14.14 -48.60
N TYR A 197 -20.20 13.43 -48.42
CA TYR A 197 -20.56 12.87 -47.11
C TYR A 197 -19.59 11.79 -46.65
N TYR A 198 -19.13 10.88 -47.52
CA TYR A 198 -18.12 9.88 -47.15
C TYR A 198 -16.75 10.49 -46.82
N THR A 199 -16.35 11.56 -47.49
CA THR A 199 -15.13 12.30 -47.13
C THR A 199 -15.27 12.91 -45.73
N ARG A 200 -16.42 13.55 -45.45
CA ARG A 200 -16.73 14.10 -44.13
C ARG A 200 -16.82 13.00 -43.06
N LEU A 201 -17.42 11.87 -43.37
CA LEU A 201 -17.54 10.70 -42.49
C LEU A 201 -16.16 10.20 -42.07
N ARG A 202 -15.22 10.08 -43.02
CA ARG A 202 -13.84 9.65 -42.72
C ARG A 202 -13.12 10.62 -41.78
N HIS A 203 -13.33 11.93 -41.93
CA HIS A 203 -12.77 12.92 -41.01
C HIS A 203 -13.40 12.85 -39.62
N LEU A 204 -14.73 12.71 -39.55
CA LEU A 204 -15.45 12.59 -38.28
C LEU A 204 -15.11 11.30 -37.54
N ASP A 205 -15.02 10.18 -38.23
CA ASP A 205 -14.63 8.90 -37.64
C ASP A 205 -13.21 8.98 -37.03
N ARG A 206 -12.24 9.61 -37.72
CA ARG A 206 -10.91 9.86 -37.15
C ARG A 206 -10.99 10.73 -35.89
N SER A 207 -11.84 11.75 -35.89
CA SER A 207 -12.05 12.66 -34.75
C SER A 207 -12.69 11.93 -33.55
N VAL A 208 -13.71 11.10 -33.79
CA VAL A 208 -14.36 10.25 -32.77
C VAL A 208 -13.34 9.28 -32.16
N ARG A 209 -12.54 8.60 -32.99
CA ARG A 209 -11.49 7.69 -32.52
C ARG A 209 -10.47 8.41 -31.63
N GLN A 210 -10.06 9.62 -32.02
CA GLN A 210 -9.15 10.43 -31.21
C GLN A 210 -9.78 10.83 -29.87
N ALA A 211 -11.04 11.30 -29.86
CA ALA A 211 -11.76 11.65 -28.63
C ALA A 211 -11.91 10.44 -27.70
N PHE A 212 -12.22 9.26 -28.26
CA PHE A 212 -12.28 8.02 -27.51
C PHE A 212 -10.94 7.66 -26.87
N HIS A 213 -9.82 7.73 -27.61
CA HIS A 213 -8.50 7.47 -27.05
C HIS A 213 -8.12 8.43 -25.92
N LEU A 214 -8.44 9.72 -26.05
CA LEU A 214 -8.21 10.71 -24.99
C LEU A 214 -9.01 10.37 -23.72
N ARG A 215 -10.29 10.01 -23.88
CA ARG A 215 -11.14 9.56 -22.77
C ARG A 215 -10.59 8.29 -22.12
N ALA A 216 -10.18 7.29 -22.91
CA ALA A 216 -9.64 6.04 -22.39
C ALA A 216 -8.37 6.27 -21.56
N ASN A 217 -7.43 7.08 -22.06
CA ASN A 217 -6.21 7.44 -21.33
C ASN A 217 -6.50 8.21 -20.04
N ASN A 218 -7.44 9.16 -20.07
CA ASN A 218 -7.85 9.90 -18.87
C ASN A 218 -8.49 8.97 -17.83
N HIS A 219 -9.38 8.07 -18.28
CA HIS A 219 -10.01 7.08 -17.41
C HIS A 219 -8.99 6.14 -16.76
N GLU A 220 -7.97 5.69 -17.51
CA GLU A 220 -6.91 4.86 -16.96
C GLU A 220 -6.15 5.58 -15.83
N ARG A 221 -5.76 6.85 -16.04
CA ARG A 221 -5.12 7.66 -14.99
C ARG A 221 -6.00 7.80 -13.75
N PHE A 222 -7.29 8.07 -13.95
CA PHE A 222 -8.25 8.19 -12.86
C PHE A 222 -8.36 6.90 -12.03
N VAL A 223 -8.47 5.75 -12.71
CA VAL A 223 -8.51 4.44 -12.05
C VAL A 223 -7.20 4.15 -11.30
N GLN A 224 -6.05 4.55 -11.84
CA GLN A 224 -4.77 4.41 -11.15
C GLN A 224 -4.71 5.25 -9.87
N SER A 225 -5.15 6.51 -9.89
CA SER A 225 -5.21 7.36 -8.69
C SER A 225 -6.16 6.80 -7.63
N LEU A 226 -7.35 6.33 -8.03
CA LEU A 226 -8.28 5.65 -7.11
C LEU A 226 -7.69 4.37 -6.49
N ARG A 227 -6.98 3.56 -7.29
CA ARG A 227 -6.32 2.35 -6.76
C ARG A 227 -5.25 2.70 -5.73
N LYS A 228 -4.48 3.77 -5.94
CA LYS A 228 -3.50 4.26 -4.96
C LYS A 228 -4.20 4.68 -3.65
N LEU A 229 -5.26 5.47 -3.74
CA LEU A 229 -6.05 5.89 -2.58
C LEU A 229 -6.60 4.69 -1.80
N HIS A 230 -7.22 3.73 -2.49
CA HIS A 230 -7.73 2.50 -1.86
C HIS A 230 -6.62 1.68 -1.21
N LYS A 231 -5.42 1.61 -1.82
CA LYS A 231 -4.27 0.92 -1.23
C LYS A 231 -3.84 1.59 0.09
N ILE A 232 -3.82 2.92 0.15
CA ILE A 232 -3.48 3.64 1.38
C ILE A 232 -4.54 3.41 2.47
N ILE A 233 -5.82 3.43 2.11
CA ILE A 233 -6.94 3.13 3.04
C ILE A 233 -6.80 1.69 3.59
N GLU A 234 -6.50 0.72 2.73
CA GLU A 234 -6.28 -0.66 3.16
C GLU A 234 -5.06 -0.79 4.08
N GLN A 235 -3.96 -0.09 3.78
CA GLN A 235 -2.78 -0.06 4.64
C GLN A 235 -3.09 0.57 6.01
N ALA A 236 -3.87 1.65 6.04
CA ALA A 236 -4.32 2.27 7.30
C ALA A 236 -5.28 1.38 8.10
N ALA A 237 -6.11 0.59 7.42
CA ALA A 237 -6.97 -0.40 8.06
C ALA A 237 -6.16 -1.53 8.71
N LYS A 238 -5.03 -1.95 8.10
CA LYS A 238 -4.09 -2.94 8.67
C LYS A 238 -3.30 -2.41 9.87
N LEU A 239 -3.34 -1.11 10.17
CA LEU A 239 -2.80 -0.59 11.43
C LEU A 239 -3.70 -0.90 12.64
N ARG A 240 -4.90 -1.45 12.41
CA ARG A 240 -5.91 -1.72 13.44
C ARG A 240 -6.39 -3.16 13.30
N CYS A 241 -6.99 -3.71 14.36
CA CYS A 241 -7.51 -5.08 14.35
C CYS A 241 -9.00 -5.12 14.68
N GLY A 242 -9.73 -6.06 14.07
CA GLY A 242 -11.15 -6.28 14.34
C GLY A 242 -12.10 -5.23 13.76
N GLU A 243 -13.10 -4.85 14.55
CA GLU A 243 -14.14 -3.89 14.18
C GLU A 243 -13.60 -2.50 13.78
N PRO A 244 -12.64 -1.88 14.50
CA PRO A 244 -12.03 -0.60 14.10
C PRO A 244 -11.43 -0.60 12.68
N SER A 245 -10.84 -1.72 12.26
CA SER A 245 -10.28 -1.88 10.91
C SER A 245 -11.37 -1.76 9.83
N ARG A 246 -12.52 -2.41 10.06
CA ARG A 246 -13.66 -2.39 9.14
C ARG A 246 -14.34 -1.02 9.09
N LYS A 247 -14.51 -0.38 10.25
CA LYS A 247 -15.13 0.95 10.38
C LYS A 247 -14.42 2.03 9.57
N ILE A 248 -13.08 2.00 9.53
CA ILE A 248 -12.32 2.96 8.73
C ILE A 248 -12.54 2.76 7.24
N VAL A 249 -12.56 1.50 6.78
CA VAL A 249 -12.79 1.23 5.35
C VAL A 249 -14.18 1.69 4.93
N SER A 250 -15.22 1.48 5.75
CA SER A 250 -16.55 2.00 5.45
C SER A 250 -16.60 3.52 5.52
N ALA A 251 -16.08 4.13 6.59
CA ALA A 251 -16.10 5.59 6.77
C ALA A 251 -15.30 6.34 5.69
N CYS A 252 -14.14 5.83 5.28
CA CYS A 252 -13.39 6.41 4.17
C CYS A 252 -14.14 6.30 2.84
N ARG A 253 -14.86 5.20 2.59
CA ARG A 253 -15.68 5.04 1.37
C ARG A 253 -16.88 5.98 1.37
N GLU A 254 -17.56 6.13 2.50
CA GLU A 254 -18.65 7.09 2.69
C GLU A 254 -18.15 8.52 2.51
N ALA A 255 -17.00 8.89 3.12
CA ALA A 255 -16.41 10.21 2.95
C ALA A 255 -16.02 10.52 1.50
N ILE A 256 -15.58 9.53 0.72
CA ILE A 256 -15.33 9.70 -0.73
C ILE A 256 -16.63 9.89 -1.50
N ALA A 257 -17.71 9.21 -1.11
CA ALA A 257 -19.02 9.34 -1.75
C ALA A 257 -19.69 10.69 -1.44
N ASP A 258 -19.54 11.18 -0.21
CA ASP A 258 -20.11 12.43 0.29
C ASP A 258 -19.23 13.67 0.00
N ASP A 259 -18.15 13.49 -0.77
CA ASP A 259 -17.17 14.53 -1.13
C ASP A 259 -16.49 15.22 0.07
N ASN A 260 -16.48 14.58 1.24
CA ASN A 260 -15.94 15.14 2.47
C ASN A 260 -14.47 14.77 2.70
N LYS A 261 -13.63 15.17 1.75
CA LYS A 261 -12.22 14.76 1.64
C LYS A 261 -11.34 15.25 2.79
N SER A 262 -11.68 16.39 3.40
CA SER A 262 -10.92 16.99 4.51
C SER A 262 -10.93 16.14 5.79
N ILE A 263 -11.92 15.25 5.94
CA ILE A 263 -12.03 14.36 7.10
C ILE A 263 -11.22 13.08 6.89
N LEU A 264 -10.86 12.73 5.64
CA LEU A 264 -10.19 11.48 5.32
C LEU A 264 -8.82 11.37 6.00
N ALA A 265 -8.02 12.45 6.01
CA ALA A 265 -6.76 12.50 6.75
C ALA A 265 -6.96 12.30 8.28
N LYS A 266 -8.05 12.84 8.84
CA LYS A 266 -8.39 12.67 10.27
C LYS A 266 -8.78 11.23 10.58
N TYR A 267 -9.57 10.59 9.72
CA TYR A 267 -9.95 9.19 9.88
C TYR A 267 -8.76 8.24 9.77
N LEU A 268 -7.82 8.52 8.87
CA LEU A 268 -6.59 7.73 8.79
C LEU A 268 -5.75 7.85 10.08
N LYS A 269 -5.67 9.06 10.64
CA LYS A 269 -4.87 9.37 11.84
C LYS A 269 -5.46 8.85 13.15
N PHE A 270 -6.75 9.08 13.41
CA PHE A 270 -7.38 8.75 14.70
C PHE A 270 -8.38 7.59 14.64
N GLY A 271 -8.87 7.24 13.46
CA GLY A 271 -10.02 6.34 13.31
C GLY A 271 -11.31 7.09 13.01
N ALA A 272 -12.36 6.31 12.71
CA ALA A 272 -13.70 6.79 12.36
C ALA A 272 -14.59 6.95 13.58
#